data_AF-A0A818BZP3-F1
#
_entry.id   AF-A0A818BZP3-F1
#
_cell.length_a   1.000
_cell.length_b   1.000
_cell.length_c   1.000
_cell.angle_alpha   90.00
_cell.angle_beta   90.00
_cell.angle_gamma   90.00
#
_symmetry.space_group_name_H-M   'P 1'
#
loop_
_entity.id
_entity.type
_entity.pdbx_description
1 polymer ?
#
loop_
_entity_poly.entity_id
_entity_poly.type
_entity_poly.pdbx_seq_one_letter_code
_entity_poly.pdbx_strand_id
1 'polypeptide(L)'
;MIRLDEHKHKECTKIRVPCALKEDGCLDSICRGELQEHYLSDIHQKAIISIIRRLFSRGINERHERVSGMDVDTEQGTSNSIITTTNDNMSTPMQEIYETLNILASGIQTLNDDTQRLSSESIRLQSSIESVTQEFSSIKLSIQEQSSFLDGVKPNQEILQQDVASLKQKVDDMQYVSYDGTLIWKITS
;
A
#
# COMPACT_ATOMS: atom_id res chain seq x y z
N MET A 1 -17.94 15.40 -13.77
CA MET A 1 -17.74 16.58 -12.90
C MET A 1 -17.56 16.08 -11.48
N ILE A 2 -16.32 15.73 -11.11
CA ILE A 2 -15.99 15.08 -9.83
C ILE A 2 -15.74 16.19 -8.81
N ARG A 3 -16.68 16.34 -7.86
CA ARG A 3 -16.63 17.28 -6.74
C ARG A 3 -16.55 16.51 -5.42
N LEU A 4 -15.69 15.49 -5.39
CA LEU A 4 -15.35 14.68 -4.22
C LEU A 4 -13.84 14.75 -4.10
N ASP A 5 -13.35 15.56 -3.15
CA ASP A 5 -12.15 15.32 -2.33
C ASP A 5 -11.41 16.56 -1.82
N GLU A 6 -11.87 17.79 -2.10
CA GLU A 6 -11.26 18.96 -1.46
C GLU A 6 -11.42 18.97 0.07
N HIS A 7 -12.49 18.35 0.59
CA HIS A 7 -12.74 18.29 2.04
C HIS A 7 -11.84 17.29 2.76
N LYS A 8 -11.59 16.11 2.15
CA LYS A 8 -10.69 15.09 2.73
C LYS A 8 -9.22 15.50 2.65
N HIS A 9 -8.82 16.22 1.60
CA HIS A 9 -7.47 16.76 1.49
C HIS A 9 -7.17 17.82 2.56
N LYS A 10 -8.17 18.65 2.91
CA LYS A 10 -8.06 19.68 3.97
C LYS A 10 -8.05 19.13 5.40
N GLU A 11 -8.55 17.91 5.64
CA GLU A 11 -8.45 17.27 6.94
C GLU A 11 -7.12 16.55 7.14
N CYS A 12 -6.55 15.97 6.08
CA CYS A 12 -5.26 15.27 6.13
C CYS A 12 -4.08 16.20 6.47
N THR A 13 -4.19 17.50 6.16
CA THR A 13 -3.17 18.51 6.48
C THR A 13 -3.14 18.94 7.95
N LYS A 14 -4.20 18.64 8.73
CA LYS A 14 -4.29 18.99 10.17
C LYS A 14 -3.75 17.91 11.11
N ILE A 15 -3.37 16.76 10.57
CA ILE A 15 -2.81 15.67 11.37
C ILE A 15 -1.41 16.06 11.82
N ARG A 16 -1.21 16.14 13.14
CA ARG A 16 0.12 16.33 13.74
C ARG A 16 0.82 14.99 13.87
N VAL A 17 2.04 14.91 13.35
CA VAL A 17 2.91 13.75 13.45
C VAL A 17 4.18 14.12 14.22
N PRO A 18 4.74 13.20 15.02
CA PRO A 18 6.04 13.42 15.65
C PRO A 18 7.14 13.49 14.58
N CYS A 19 8.12 14.37 14.77
CA CYS A 19 9.28 14.42 13.88
C CYS A 19 10.03 13.08 13.88
N ALA A 20 10.47 12.63 12.70
CA ALA A 20 11.29 11.42 12.57
C ALA A 20 12.66 11.56 13.28
N LEU A 21 13.13 12.80 13.48
CA LEU A 21 14.37 13.13 14.17
C LEU A 21 14.15 13.48 15.66
N LYS A 22 13.06 12.97 16.25
CA LYS A 22 12.76 13.17 17.67
C LYS A 22 13.85 12.63 18.58
N GLU A 23 14.45 11.50 18.20
CA GLU A 23 15.57 10.90 18.95
C GLU A 23 16.86 11.72 18.85
N ASP A 24 16.96 12.60 17.85
CA ASP A 24 18.09 13.50 17.62
C ASP A 24 17.82 14.94 18.10
N GLY A 25 16.76 15.13 18.89
CA GLY A 25 16.49 16.38 19.63
C GLY A 25 15.38 17.27 19.07
N CYS A 26 14.67 16.86 18.01
CA CYS A 26 13.49 17.59 17.55
C CYS A 26 12.21 17.15 18.29
N LEU A 27 11.80 17.91 19.29
CA LEU A 27 10.59 17.60 20.09
C LEU A 27 9.29 18.12 19.46
N ASP A 28 9.37 18.75 18.29
CA ASP A 28 8.22 19.40 17.67
C ASP A 28 7.22 18.37 17.12
N SER A 29 5.93 18.64 17.34
CA SER A 29 4.82 17.92 16.69
C SER A 29 4.30 18.75 15.53
N ILE A 30 4.54 18.28 14.31
CA ILE A 30 4.39 19.07 13.07
C ILE A 30 3.15 18.64 12.30
N CYS A 31 2.45 19.60 11.73
CA CYS A 31 1.36 19.33 10.80
C CYS A 31 1.91 18.70 9.51
N ARG A 32 1.28 17.63 9.03
CA ARG A 32 1.74 16.90 7.84
C ARG A 32 1.94 17.78 6.59
N GLY A 33 1.19 18.89 6.47
CA GLY A 33 1.34 19.86 5.37
C GLY A 33 2.59 20.75 5.45
N GLU A 34 3.20 20.89 6.63
CA GLU A 34 4.35 21.77 6.89
C GLU A 34 5.65 20.98 7.05
N LEU A 35 5.62 19.67 6.80
CA LEU A 35 6.73 18.76 7.03
C LEU A 35 7.97 19.16 6.21
N GLN A 36 7.77 19.61 4.97
CA GLN A 36 8.86 19.98 4.07
C GLN A 36 9.61 21.23 4.55
N GLU A 37 8.89 22.24 5.02
CA GLU A 37 9.49 23.45 5.60
C GLU A 37 10.17 23.15 6.94
N HIS A 38 9.59 22.24 7.74
CA HIS A 38 10.17 21.83 9.00
C HIS A 38 11.54 21.17 8.85
N TYR A 39 11.73 20.29 7.86
CA TYR A 39 13.03 19.65 7.59
C TYR A 39 14.11 20.62 7.11
N LEU A 40 13.73 21.83 6.67
CA LEU A 40 14.69 22.88 6.31
C LEU A 40 15.21 23.67 7.53
N SER A 41 14.62 23.49 8.71
CA SER A 41 15.07 24.20 9.92
C SER A 41 16.48 23.80 10.37
N ASP A 42 17.18 24.76 11.00
CA ASP A 42 18.54 24.61 11.51
C ASP A 42 18.71 23.39 12.43
N ILE A 43 17.66 23.01 13.18
CA ILE A 43 17.70 21.89 14.11
C ILE A 43 17.88 20.57 13.34
N HIS A 44 17.16 20.36 12.23
CA HIS A 44 17.32 19.15 11.42
C HIS A 44 18.60 19.15 10.62
N GLN A 45 19.01 20.30 10.08
CA GLN A 45 20.29 20.39 9.38
C GLN A 45 21.45 20.02 10.31
N LYS A 46 21.43 20.50 11.56
CA LYS A 46 22.41 20.14 12.59
C LYS A 46 22.32 18.66 12.98
N ALA A 47 21.11 18.11 13.14
CA ALA A 47 20.90 16.70 13.44
C ALA A 47 21.46 15.79 12.33
N ILE A 48 21.14 16.09 11.07
CA ILE A 48 21.64 15.35 9.89
C ILE A 48 23.16 15.41 9.82
N ILE A 49 23.76 16.60 9.96
CA ILE A 49 25.22 16.75 9.97
C ILE A 49 25.86 15.96 11.12
N SER A 50 25.23 15.94 12.30
CA SER A 50 25.70 15.17 13.47
C SER A 50 25.67 13.65 13.21
N ILE A 51 24.58 13.15 12.62
CA ILE A 51 24.44 11.73 12.24
C ILE A 51 25.50 11.36 11.21
N ILE A 52 25.67 12.19 10.17
CA ILE A 52 26.68 12.00 9.13
C ILE A 52 28.08 11.93 9.75
N ARG A 53 28.45 12.90 10.60
CA ARG A 53 29.76 12.90 11.31
C ARG A 53 29.97 11.64 12.16
N ARG A 54 28.92 11.15 12.83
CA ARG A 54 28.99 9.93 13.64
C ARG A 54 29.21 8.68 12.78
N LEU A 55 28.57 8.59 11.62
CA LEU A 55 28.76 7.50 10.66
C LEU A 55 30.20 7.50 10.10
N PHE A 56 30.74 8.68 9.76
CA PHE A 56 32.13 8.81 9.30
C PHE A 56 33.15 8.44 10.39
N SER A 57 32.94 8.88 11.63
CA SER A 57 33.84 8.56 12.74
C SER A 57 33.87 7.06 13.06
N ARG A 58 32.78 6.34 12.76
CA ARG A 58 32.67 4.90 12.97
C ARG A 58 33.34 4.09 11.84
N GLY A 59 33.25 4.56 10.60
CA GLY A 59 33.88 3.91 9.43
C GLY A 59 35.42 3.97 9.40
N ILE A 60 36.03 4.99 10.03
CA ILE A 60 37.49 5.13 10.11
C ILE A 60 38.10 4.12 11.10
N ASN A 61 37.42 3.84 12.22
CA ASN A 61 37.89 2.88 13.22
C ASN A 61 37.83 1.42 12.74
N GLU A 62 36.89 1.06 11.86
CA GLU A 62 36.79 -0.31 11.33
C GLU A 62 37.82 -0.63 10.23
N ARG A 63 38.44 0.39 9.59
CA ARG A 63 39.48 0.18 8.56
C ARG A 63 40.89 -0.01 9.12
N HIS A 64 41.17 0.41 10.36
CA HIS A 64 42.50 0.25 10.95
C HIS A 64 42.77 -1.16 11.52
N GLU A 65 41.74 -1.99 11.70
CA GLU A 65 41.89 -3.36 12.22
C GLU A 65 42.13 -4.43 11.13
N ARG A 66 41.94 -4.09 9.84
CA ARG A 66 42.06 -5.07 8.73
C ARG A 66 43.31 -4.93 7.87
N VAL A 67 44.19 -3.97 8.14
CA VAL A 67 45.46 -3.76 7.38
C VAL A 67 46.66 -4.20 8.23
N SER A 68 46.63 -5.43 8.72
CA SER A 68 47.81 -6.12 9.24
C SER A 68 47.66 -7.61 8.95
N GLY A 69 47.93 -8.00 7.70
CA GLY A 69 47.82 -9.40 7.31
C GLY A 69 47.98 -9.65 5.81
N MET A 70 49.21 -9.98 5.43
CA MET A 70 49.63 -10.81 4.29
C MET A 70 49.76 -10.16 2.89
N ASP A 71 51.01 -10.12 2.46
CA ASP A 71 51.47 -10.16 1.07
C ASP A 71 50.85 -11.34 0.30
N VAL A 72 50.69 -11.18 -1.02
CA VAL A 72 51.07 -12.13 -2.08
C VAL A 72 50.80 -11.48 -3.45
N ASP A 73 51.87 -11.35 -4.23
CA ASP A 73 51.89 -11.01 -5.65
C ASP A 73 51.17 -12.05 -6.51
N THR A 74 50.38 -11.64 -7.50
CA THR A 74 50.39 -12.28 -8.85
C THR A 74 49.81 -11.32 -9.90
N GLU A 75 50.56 -11.15 -11.00
CA GLU A 75 50.32 -10.20 -12.09
C GLU A 75 49.27 -10.63 -13.14
N GLN A 76 48.90 -9.61 -13.94
CA GLN A 76 48.58 -9.59 -15.38
C GLN A 76 47.12 -9.77 -15.87
N GLY A 77 46.59 -8.67 -16.43
CA GLY A 77 45.38 -8.69 -17.26
C GLY A 77 44.89 -7.31 -17.72
N THR A 78 45.57 -6.74 -18.73
CA THR A 78 45.09 -5.75 -19.72
C THR A 78 44.69 -4.31 -19.31
N SER A 79 45.52 -3.40 -19.83
CA SER A 79 45.40 -1.95 -20.01
C SER A 79 44.01 -1.39 -20.33
N ASN A 80 43.61 -0.37 -19.55
CA ASN A 80 43.12 0.90 -20.10
C ASN A 80 43.85 2.03 -19.36
N SER A 81 44.96 2.45 -19.96
CA SER A 81 45.71 3.63 -19.57
C SER A 81 44.91 4.87 -19.96
N ILE A 82 44.29 5.51 -18.96
CA ILE A 82 44.10 6.96 -18.99
C ILE A 82 45.14 7.51 -18.02
N ILE A 83 46.21 8.02 -18.62
CA ILE A 83 47.23 8.84 -17.98
C ILE A 83 46.50 9.96 -17.24
N THR A 84 46.41 9.84 -15.92
CA THR A 84 46.19 11.01 -15.06
C THR A 84 47.53 11.22 -14.39
N THR A 85 48.28 12.17 -14.96
CA THR A 85 49.52 12.68 -14.41
C THR A 85 49.34 12.96 -12.92
N THR A 86 50.10 12.22 -12.11
CA THR A 86 50.44 12.52 -10.72
C THR A 86 50.80 13.99 -10.61
N ASN A 87 49.87 14.77 -10.04
CA ASN A 87 50.20 16.03 -9.42
C ASN A 87 50.16 15.76 -7.90
N ASP A 88 51.29 15.28 -7.38
CA ASP A 88 51.54 14.96 -5.96
C ASP A 88 51.59 16.24 -5.11
N ASN A 89 50.54 17.05 -5.18
CA ASN A 89 50.37 18.26 -4.38
C ASN A 89 48.90 18.64 -4.19
N MET A 90 47.98 17.69 -4.34
CA MET A 90 46.62 17.86 -3.83
C MET A 90 46.66 17.51 -2.34
N SER A 91 46.50 18.50 -1.46
CA SER A 91 46.58 18.23 -0.02
C SER A 91 45.57 17.13 0.36
N THR A 92 45.94 16.24 1.29
CA THR A 92 45.09 15.14 1.79
C THR A 92 43.61 15.53 1.99
N PRO A 93 43.28 16.73 2.53
CA PRO A 93 41.90 17.22 2.61
C PRO A 93 41.13 17.27 1.29
N MET A 94 41.79 17.59 0.17
CA MET A 94 41.12 17.71 -1.13
C MET A 94 40.76 16.34 -1.70
N GLN A 95 41.57 15.31 -1.45
CA GLN A 95 41.26 13.93 -1.87
C GLN A 95 40.07 13.36 -1.09
N GLU A 96 39.99 13.62 0.22
CA GLU A 96 38.84 13.27 1.05
C GLU A 96 37.54 13.95 0.57
N ILE A 97 37.63 15.19 0.09
CA ILE A 97 36.50 15.91 -0.50
C ILE A 97 36.02 15.19 -1.78
N TYR A 98 36.92 14.77 -2.66
CA TYR A 98 36.54 14.04 -3.89
C TYR A 98 35.90 12.69 -3.57
N GLU A 99 36.43 11.95 -2.60
CA GLU A 99 35.81 10.68 -2.15
C GLU A 99 34.41 10.92 -1.58
N THR A 100 34.25 11.96 -0.75
CA THR A 100 32.96 12.34 -0.18
C THR A 100 31.96 12.73 -1.28
N LEU A 101 32.40 13.52 -2.26
CA LEU A 101 31.57 13.90 -3.40
C LEU A 101 31.14 12.68 -4.23
N ASN A 102 32.02 11.69 -4.41
CA ASN A 102 31.70 10.49 -5.16
C ASN A 102 30.68 9.60 -4.42
N ILE A 103 30.81 9.48 -3.09
CA ILE A 103 29.83 8.78 -2.25
C ILE A 103 28.48 9.49 -2.31
N LEU A 104 28.46 10.82 -2.20
CA LEU A 104 27.24 11.63 -2.32
C LEU A 104 26.59 11.48 -3.69
N ALA A 105 27.36 11.54 -4.77
CA ALA A 105 26.86 11.35 -6.13
C ALA A 105 26.23 9.95 -6.31
N SER A 106 26.88 8.91 -5.80
CA SER A 106 26.37 7.53 -5.84
C SER A 106 25.08 7.36 -4.99
N GLY A 107 25.04 8.01 -3.83
CA GLY A 107 23.85 8.03 -2.97
C GLY A 107 22.67 8.76 -3.63
N ILE A 108 22.91 9.91 -4.25
CA ILE A 108 21.89 10.65 -5.01
C ILE A 108 21.37 9.81 -6.17
N GLN A 109 22.26 9.14 -6.91
CA GLN A 109 21.86 8.27 -8.01
C GLN A 109 20.96 7.12 -7.53
N THR A 110 21.34 6.47 -6.43
CA THR A 110 20.54 5.37 -5.84
C THR A 110 19.16 5.86 -5.41
N LEU A 111 19.08 7.03 -4.77
CA LEU A 111 17.81 7.64 -4.37
C LEU A 111 16.95 8.02 -5.59
N ASN A 112 17.56 8.48 -6.67
CA ASN A 112 16.84 8.77 -7.91
C ASN A 112 16.27 7.49 -8.53
N ASP A 113 17.04 6.41 -8.58
CA ASP A 113 16.59 5.12 -9.09
C ASP A 113 15.44 4.55 -8.23
N ASP A 114 15.55 4.67 -6.92
CA ASP A 114 14.47 4.30 -5.99
C ASP A 114 13.21 5.15 -6.19
N THR A 115 13.36 6.45 -6.42
CA THR A 115 12.23 7.35 -6.69
C THR A 115 11.50 6.95 -7.97
N GLN A 116 12.24 6.65 -9.04
CA GLN A 116 11.65 6.18 -10.30
C GLN A 116 10.94 4.84 -10.12
N ARG A 117 11.57 3.90 -9.40
CA ARG A 117 10.97 2.60 -9.09
C ARG A 117 9.66 2.76 -8.31
N LEU A 118 9.67 3.55 -7.23
CA LEU A 118 8.47 3.81 -6.43
C LEU A 118 7.37 4.50 -7.24
N SER A 119 7.73 5.43 -8.13
CA SER A 119 6.77 6.06 -9.03
C SER A 119 6.12 5.03 -9.97
N SER A 120 6.90 4.12 -10.55
CA SER A 120 6.38 3.07 -11.43
C SER A 120 5.45 2.11 -10.68
N GLU A 121 5.82 1.73 -9.45
CA GLU A 121 5.03 0.85 -8.60
C GLU A 121 3.73 1.52 -8.16
N SER A 122 3.77 2.81 -7.85
CA SER A 122 2.58 3.60 -7.53
C SER A 122 1.58 3.62 -8.70
N ILE A 123 2.05 3.78 -9.93
CA ILE A 123 1.18 3.75 -11.13
C ILE A 123 0.56 2.36 -11.29
N ARG A 124 1.37 1.30 -11.13
CA ARG A 124 0.91 -0.10 -11.22
C ARG A 124 -0.17 -0.43 -10.17
N LEU A 125 0.04 0.02 -8.94
CA LEU A 125 -0.94 -0.15 -7.86
C LEU A 125 -2.22 0.63 -8.14
N GLN A 126 -2.12 1.85 -8.65
CA GLN A 126 -3.28 2.66 -9.04
C GLN A 126 -4.14 1.94 -10.10
N SER A 127 -3.52 1.41 -11.15
CA SER A 127 -4.24 0.64 -12.17
C SER A 127 -4.88 -0.64 -11.60
N SER A 128 -4.22 -1.29 -10.64
CA SER A 128 -4.76 -2.47 -9.97
C SER A 128 -6.00 -2.12 -9.14
N ILE A 129 -5.98 -0.99 -8.43
CA ILE A 129 -7.14 -0.47 -7.67
C ILE A 129 -8.31 -0.17 -8.61
N GLU A 130 -8.05 0.45 -9.75
CA GLU A 130 -9.08 0.75 -10.76
C GLU A 130 -9.72 -0.52 -11.30
N SER A 131 -8.93 -1.54 -11.63
CA SER A 131 -9.43 -2.85 -12.09
C SER A 131 -10.33 -3.51 -11.05
N VAL A 132 -9.86 -3.59 -9.79
CA VAL A 132 -10.64 -4.20 -8.70
C VAL A 132 -11.93 -3.41 -8.44
N THR A 133 -11.88 -2.09 -8.53
CA THR A 133 -13.07 -1.22 -8.37
C THR A 133 -14.10 -1.48 -9.47
N GLN A 134 -13.64 -1.69 -10.70
CA GLN A 134 -14.51 -2.03 -11.82
C GLN A 134 -15.14 -3.42 -11.65
N GLU A 135 -14.35 -4.43 -11.27
CA GLU A 135 -14.84 -5.78 -10.99
C GLU A 135 -15.88 -5.78 -9.87
N PHE A 136 -15.60 -5.07 -8.78
CA PHE A 136 -16.52 -4.91 -7.66
C PHE A 136 -17.85 -4.29 -8.11
N SER A 137 -17.79 -3.27 -8.98
CA SER A 137 -18.98 -2.63 -9.54
C SER A 137 -19.81 -3.60 -10.39
N SER A 138 -19.15 -4.45 -11.18
CA SER A 138 -19.82 -5.50 -11.97
C SER A 138 -20.50 -6.54 -11.07
N ILE A 139 -19.81 -7.02 -10.04
CA ILE A 139 -20.37 -7.96 -9.05
C ILE A 139 -21.59 -7.34 -8.35
N LYS A 140 -21.50 -6.07 -7.96
CA LYS A 140 -22.61 -5.36 -7.32
C LYS A 140 -23.85 -5.32 -8.21
N LEU A 141 -23.69 -5.04 -9.50
CA LEU A 141 -24.81 -5.06 -10.45
C LEU A 141 -25.40 -6.46 -10.56
N SER A 142 -24.56 -7.49 -10.69
CA SER A 142 -25.03 -8.88 -10.77
C SER A 142 -25.84 -9.30 -9.53
N ILE A 143 -25.41 -8.89 -8.33
CA ILE A 143 -26.15 -9.14 -7.09
C ILE A 143 -27.51 -8.42 -7.11
N GLN A 144 -27.56 -7.18 -7.59
CA GLN A 144 -28.82 -6.43 -7.69
C GLN A 144 -29.80 -7.07 -8.68
N GLU A 145 -29.30 -7.55 -9.83
CA GLU A 145 -30.10 -8.29 -10.82
C GLU A 145 -30.63 -9.60 -10.24
N GLN A 146 -29.78 -10.38 -9.56
CA GLN A 146 -30.22 -11.62 -8.89
C GLN A 146 -31.25 -11.37 -7.80
N SER A 147 -31.08 -10.32 -6.99
CA SER A 147 -32.07 -9.93 -5.99
C SER A 147 -33.41 -9.60 -6.64
N SER A 148 -33.38 -8.80 -7.71
CA SER A 148 -34.59 -8.42 -8.45
C SER A 148 -35.29 -9.64 -9.07
N PHE A 149 -34.51 -10.59 -9.58
CA PHE A 149 -35.03 -11.85 -10.08
C PHE A 149 -35.71 -12.67 -8.98
N LEU A 150 -35.09 -12.81 -7.80
CA LEU A 150 -35.66 -13.52 -6.66
C LEU A 150 -36.97 -12.86 -6.18
N ASP A 151 -37.00 -11.54 -6.12
CA ASP A 151 -38.22 -10.78 -5.79
C ASP A 151 -39.35 -11.05 -6.80
N GLY A 152 -39.00 -11.28 -8.08
CA GLY A 152 -39.96 -11.69 -9.11
C GLY A 152 -40.46 -13.14 -9.00
N VAL A 153 -39.66 -14.05 -8.44
CA VAL A 153 -40.02 -15.47 -8.27
C VAL A 153 -40.88 -15.69 -7.02
N LYS A 154 -40.67 -14.89 -5.97
CA LYS A 154 -41.33 -15.04 -4.67
C LYS A 154 -42.88 -15.09 -4.76
N PRO A 155 -43.58 -14.23 -5.50
CA PRO A 155 -45.04 -14.30 -5.62
C PRO A 155 -45.52 -15.61 -6.24
N ASN A 156 -44.80 -16.15 -7.23
CA ASN A 156 -45.16 -17.43 -7.86
C ASN A 156 -45.04 -18.58 -6.84
N GLN A 157 -44.03 -18.53 -5.99
CA GLN A 157 -43.86 -19.51 -4.93
C GLN A 157 -44.97 -19.42 -3.87
N GLU A 158 -45.41 -18.20 -3.52
CA GLU A 158 -46.54 -17.98 -2.61
C GLU A 158 -47.86 -18.51 -3.21
N ILE A 159 -48.12 -18.26 -4.51
CA ILE A 159 -49.29 -18.79 -5.23
C ILE A 159 -49.28 -20.33 -5.22
N LEU A 160 -48.15 -20.95 -5.57
CA LEU A 160 -48.02 -22.41 -5.58
C LEU A 160 -48.24 -23.01 -4.18
N GLN A 161 -47.74 -22.36 -3.13
CA GLN A 161 -47.99 -22.79 -1.75
C GLN A 161 -49.48 -22.71 -1.38
N GLN A 162 -50.17 -21.65 -1.80
CA GLN A 162 -51.61 -21.50 -1.62
C GLN A 162 -52.39 -22.59 -2.35
N ASP A 163 -52.03 -22.88 -3.60
CA ASP A 163 -52.67 -23.92 -4.41
C ASP A 163 -52.50 -25.31 -3.80
N VAL A 164 -51.29 -25.62 -3.30
CA VAL A 164 -51.02 -26.88 -2.60
C VAL A 164 -51.84 -26.98 -1.30
N ALA A 165 -51.95 -25.90 -0.53
CA ALA A 165 -52.77 -25.90 0.69
C ALA A 165 -54.26 -26.10 0.37
N SER A 166 -54.76 -25.43 -0.67
CA SER A 166 -56.13 -25.60 -1.16
C SER A 166 -56.41 -27.03 -1.63
N LEU A 167 -55.48 -27.63 -2.37
CA LEU A 167 -55.61 -29.01 -2.84
C LEU A 167 -55.61 -30.01 -1.68
N LYS A 168 -54.74 -29.83 -0.69
CA LYS A 168 -54.73 -30.66 0.53
C LYS A 168 -56.07 -30.60 1.25
N GLN A 169 -56.63 -29.41 1.44
CA GLN A 169 -57.94 -29.26 2.08
C GLN A 169 -59.03 -30.02 1.30
N LYS A 170 -59.05 -29.93 -0.03
CA LYS A 170 -60.02 -30.66 -0.85
C LYS A 170 -59.87 -32.18 -0.74
N VAL A 171 -58.63 -32.68 -0.68
CA VAL A 171 -58.36 -34.11 -0.50
C VAL A 171 -58.82 -34.57 0.87
N ASP A 172 -58.53 -33.79 1.92
CA ASP A 172 -58.99 -34.09 3.27
C ASP A 172 -60.53 -34.11 3.33
N ASP A 173 -61.20 -33.10 2.76
CA ASP A 173 -62.67 -33.05 2.68
C ASP A 173 -63.25 -34.27 1.95
N MET A 174 -62.61 -34.72 0.87
CA MET A 174 -63.00 -35.92 0.13
C MET A 174 -62.81 -37.22 0.93
N GLN A 175 -61.82 -37.28 1.82
CA GLN A 175 -61.57 -38.47 2.64
C GLN A 175 -62.71 -38.73 3.63
N TYR A 176 -63.54 -37.73 3.95
CA TYR A 176 -64.68 -37.86 4.86
C TYR A 176 -66.02 -38.21 4.19
N VAL A 177 -66.09 -38.33 2.85
CA VAL A 177 -67.39 -38.47 2.13
C VAL A 177 -67.75 -39.84 1.56
N SER A 178 -66.93 -40.89 1.68
CA SER A 178 -67.40 -42.25 1.32
C SER A 178 -66.40 -43.34 1.69
N TYR A 179 -66.79 -44.29 2.55
CA TYR A 179 -66.09 -45.57 2.71
C TYR A 179 -66.68 -46.71 1.84
N ASP A 180 -67.82 -46.52 1.17
CA ASP A 180 -68.47 -47.59 0.38
C ASP A 180 -69.40 -47.12 -0.77
N GLY A 181 -69.36 -45.84 -1.16
CA GLY A 181 -70.33 -45.23 -2.08
C GLY A 181 -71.51 -44.55 -1.39
N THR A 182 -71.61 -44.62 -0.07
CA THR A 182 -72.62 -43.88 0.73
C THR A 182 -72.09 -42.50 1.12
N LEU A 183 -72.76 -41.45 0.61
CA LEU A 183 -72.50 -40.06 1.01
C LEU A 183 -73.01 -39.83 2.45
N ILE A 184 -72.11 -39.57 3.39
CA ILE A 184 -72.46 -39.20 4.77
C ILE A 184 -72.45 -37.67 4.91
N TRP A 185 -73.62 -37.07 5.14
CA TRP A 185 -73.75 -35.65 5.44
C TRP A 185 -73.65 -35.46 6.96
N LYS A 186 -72.61 -34.76 7.43
CA LYS A 186 -72.50 -34.36 8.84
C LYS A 186 -73.17 -33.00 9.03
N ILE A 187 -74.36 -32.97 9.64
CA ILE A 187 -75.02 -31.73 10.08
C ILE A 187 -74.56 -31.45 11.50
N THR A 188 -73.78 -30.38 11.70
CA THR A 188 -73.42 -29.88 13.03
C THR A 188 -74.33 -28.70 13.40
N SER A 189 -74.98 -28.81 14.56
CA SER A 189 -75.82 -27.79 15.21
C SER A 189 -75.00 -26.70 15.89
#